data_AF-A0A2H0SPH5-F1
#
_entry.id   AF-A0A2H0SPH5-F1
#
_cell.length_a   1.000
_cell.length_b   1.000
_cell.length_c   1.000
_cell.angle_alpha   90.00
_cell.angle_beta   90.00
_cell.angle_gamma   90.00
#
_symmetry.space_group_name_H-M   'P 1'
#
loop_
_entity.id
_entity.type
_entity.pdbx_description
1 polymer ?
#
loop_
_entity_poly.entity_id
_entity_poly.type
_entity_poly.pdbx_seq_one_letter_code
_entity_poly.pdbx_strand_id
1 'polypeptide(L)'
;MSTSPHSKTKPNVCLVYDRVTTKYGGAECLLQHLLDLFPAAPLYTAVYNPNRTPWVIPSRVRSSFASRWWFVRRWYQFFSPIFPLVFEQFDLSTFDIIISISSAEAKGVLTSPKQLHISYLFSPPKYLAKNNAAYLYSYKLLTIPAIRSLAELPLRYLRWWDQAAAARPDYTIPISNTIAKQISGSYTNIMLEPIYPPIAVPPLSKIKQAMRLTTAQYFLSLSRLVWYKRVDLAVSVAQKTGDLLLIAGEGVMKKQLLKQADRRGAIRQKNELISDCIRRAIKHNRNIIFLNTVSEKEKTALLTHAQATLQLGKEDFGIVAIESLGHETPVILFADSGAAEVLRNKQVGILLASQNTKALERAFYEIKKMTFSPSYLRKLALSFSPEIYKRRMQKIVYDVWAIHKNGHKNDK
;
A
#
# COMPACT_ATOMS: atom_id res chain seq x y z
N MET A 1 -1.97 1.41 48.79
CA MET A 1 -2.27 2.87 48.84
C MET A 1 -1.29 3.53 47.88
N SER A 2 -1.63 4.03 46.70
CA SER A 2 -2.67 4.99 46.33
C SER A 2 -3.23 4.62 44.94
N THR A 3 -4.54 4.44 44.87
CA THR A 3 -5.31 4.17 43.64
C THR A 3 -5.75 5.51 43.03
N SER A 4 -5.22 5.87 41.85
CA SER A 4 -5.73 7.02 41.10
C SER A 4 -7.09 6.71 40.44
N PRO A 5 -8.03 7.67 40.36
CA PRO A 5 -9.38 7.44 39.90
C PRO A 5 -9.44 7.48 38.37
N HIS A 6 -9.30 6.34 37.70
CA HIS A 6 -9.57 6.24 36.26
C HIS A 6 -11.09 6.23 36.01
N SER A 7 -11.59 7.23 35.27
CA SER A 7 -12.99 7.27 34.84
C SER A 7 -13.33 6.04 33.98
N LYS A 8 -14.31 5.26 34.43
CA LYS A 8 -14.67 3.90 33.99
C LYS A 8 -15.47 3.79 32.67
N THR A 9 -15.19 4.60 31.65
CA THR A 9 -15.81 4.42 30.32
C THR A 9 -14.75 4.30 29.23
N LYS A 10 -14.73 3.13 28.59
CA LYS A 10 -13.89 2.86 27.41
C LYS A 10 -14.35 3.81 26.29
N PRO A 11 -13.44 4.51 25.59
CA PRO A 11 -13.83 5.47 24.56
C PRO A 11 -14.51 4.76 23.38
N ASN A 12 -15.53 5.41 22.82
CA ASN A 12 -16.17 4.99 21.58
C ASN A 12 -15.27 5.35 20.41
N VAL A 13 -14.86 4.34 19.63
CA VAL A 13 -13.94 4.50 18.51
C VAL A 13 -14.68 4.28 17.19
N CYS A 14 -14.46 5.12 16.19
CA CYS A 14 -14.82 4.81 14.80
C CYS A 14 -13.59 4.81 13.88
N LEU A 15 -13.66 4.02 12.82
CA LEU A 15 -12.67 4.02 11.75
C LEU A 15 -13.26 4.67 10.51
N VAL A 16 -12.46 5.48 9.81
CA VAL A 16 -12.84 6.11 8.54
C VAL A 16 -11.84 5.72 7.47
N TYR A 17 -12.29 5.11 6.37
CA TYR A 17 -11.41 4.67 5.27
C TYR A 17 -11.92 5.19 3.93
N ASP A 18 -10.99 5.61 3.05
CA ASP A 18 -11.33 6.29 1.80
C ASP A 18 -12.40 5.54 1.00
N ARG A 19 -12.13 4.28 0.61
CA ARG A 19 -12.98 3.50 -0.30
C ARG A 19 -12.84 2.00 -0.07
N VAL A 20 -13.94 1.33 0.27
CA VAL A 20 -14.01 -0.14 0.43
C VAL A 20 -14.48 -0.76 -0.89
N THR A 21 -13.61 -0.74 -1.91
CA THR A 21 -13.93 -1.22 -3.27
C THR A 21 -12.96 -2.25 -3.83
N THR A 22 -11.83 -2.47 -3.15
CA THR A 22 -10.72 -3.31 -3.60
C THR A 22 -10.86 -4.73 -3.05
N LYS A 23 -10.57 -5.75 -3.87
CA LYS A 23 -10.74 -7.15 -3.46
C LYS A 23 -9.91 -7.51 -2.24
N TYR A 24 -8.62 -7.20 -2.27
CA TYR A 24 -7.72 -7.29 -1.12
C TYR A 24 -6.38 -6.69 -1.58
N GLY A 25 -5.70 -5.97 -0.71
CA GLY A 25 -4.46 -5.27 -1.01
C GLY A 25 -3.71 -4.91 0.26
N GLY A 26 -2.55 -4.25 0.12
CA GLY A 26 -1.73 -3.88 1.29
C GLY A 26 -2.46 -2.94 2.26
N ALA A 27 -3.22 -1.99 1.73
CA ALA A 27 -4.04 -1.08 2.51
C ALA A 27 -5.18 -1.81 3.24
N GLU A 28 -5.87 -2.73 2.55
CA GLU A 28 -6.96 -3.52 3.14
C GLU A 28 -6.45 -4.51 4.20
N CYS A 29 -5.26 -5.10 4.01
CA CYS A 29 -4.61 -5.96 5.00
C CYS A 29 -4.32 -5.20 6.30
N LEU A 30 -3.75 -3.99 6.19
CA LEU A 30 -3.52 -3.11 7.32
C LEU A 30 -4.84 -2.69 8.00
N LEU A 31 -5.85 -2.34 7.21
CA LEU A 31 -7.17 -1.96 7.72
C LEU A 31 -7.82 -3.10 8.51
N GLN A 32 -7.68 -4.36 8.06
CA GLN A 32 -8.16 -5.51 8.83
C GLN A 32 -7.51 -5.58 10.21
N HIS A 33 -6.21 -5.36 10.33
CA HIS A 33 -5.55 -5.37 11.62
C HIS A 33 -6.01 -4.24 12.55
N LEU A 34 -6.44 -3.09 12.01
CA LEU A 34 -7.10 -2.04 12.78
C LEU A 34 -8.53 -2.43 13.19
N LEU A 35 -9.29 -3.05 12.28
CA LEU A 35 -10.63 -3.56 12.56
C LEU A 35 -10.61 -4.65 13.64
N ASP A 36 -9.55 -5.47 13.68
CA ASP A 36 -9.30 -6.46 14.74
C ASP A 36 -8.96 -5.78 16.06
N LEU A 37 -8.15 -4.71 16.02
CA LEU A 37 -7.72 -3.97 17.20
C LEU A 37 -8.91 -3.25 17.87
N PHE A 38 -9.83 -2.75 17.06
CA PHE A 38 -11.06 -2.09 17.49
C PHE A 38 -12.30 -2.87 17.00
N PRO A 39 -12.62 -4.03 17.60
CA PRO A 39 -13.64 -4.94 17.07
C PRO A 39 -15.05 -4.34 17.06
N ALA A 40 -15.35 -3.44 18.00
CA ALA A 40 -16.64 -2.75 18.09
C ALA A 40 -16.75 -1.51 17.19
N ALA A 41 -15.65 -1.03 16.59
CA ALA A 41 -15.66 0.21 15.83
C ALA A 41 -16.39 0.04 14.49
N PRO A 42 -17.37 0.90 14.15
CA PRO A 42 -17.90 0.95 12.80
C PRO A 42 -16.86 1.49 11.81
N LEU A 43 -17.00 1.11 10.54
CA LEU A 43 -16.15 1.56 9.44
C LEU A 43 -16.91 2.49 8.52
N TYR A 44 -16.59 3.78 8.55
CA TYR A 44 -17.13 4.78 7.64
C TYR A 44 -16.34 4.83 6.33
N THR A 45 -17.02 4.93 5.19
CA THR A 45 -16.35 5.00 3.88
C THR A 45 -17.20 5.69 2.82
N ALA A 46 -16.57 6.39 1.87
CA ALA A 46 -17.32 7.06 0.80
C ALA A 46 -18.03 6.06 -0.11
N VAL A 47 -17.37 4.95 -0.47
CA VAL A 47 -17.90 3.95 -1.40
C VAL A 47 -17.65 2.54 -0.86
N TYR A 48 -18.71 1.72 -0.86
CA TYR A 48 -18.66 0.33 -0.45
C TYR A 48 -19.18 -0.60 -1.56
N ASN A 49 -18.43 -1.65 -1.89
CA ASN A 49 -18.84 -2.67 -2.85
C ASN A 49 -18.77 -4.09 -2.23
N PRO A 50 -19.85 -4.60 -1.64
CA PRO A 50 -19.85 -5.89 -0.91
C PRO A 50 -19.42 -7.07 -1.78
N ASN A 51 -19.81 -7.09 -3.07
CA ASN A 51 -19.49 -8.17 -3.99
C ASN A 51 -17.98 -8.30 -4.26
N ARG A 52 -17.23 -7.22 -4.04
CA ARG A 52 -15.78 -7.20 -4.23
C ARG A 52 -15.02 -7.33 -2.92
N THR A 53 -15.64 -7.07 -1.77
CA THR A 53 -14.94 -6.96 -0.49
C THR A 53 -15.45 -7.99 0.53
N PRO A 54 -15.25 -9.30 0.30
CA PRO A 54 -15.68 -10.33 1.26
C PRO A 54 -14.86 -10.33 2.56
N TRP A 55 -13.78 -9.55 2.59
CA TRP A 55 -12.83 -9.45 3.70
C TRP A 55 -13.30 -8.53 4.84
N VAL A 56 -14.38 -7.77 4.63
CA VAL A 56 -15.00 -6.89 5.64
C VAL A 56 -16.41 -7.37 5.95
N ILE A 57 -16.78 -7.32 7.23
CA ILE A 57 -18.12 -7.69 7.68
C ILE A 57 -19.09 -6.58 7.27
N PRO A 58 -20.13 -6.86 6.44
CA PRO A 58 -21.02 -5.82 5.93
C PRO A 58 -21.73 -5.00 7.00
N SER A 59 -22.11 -5.62 8.12
CA SER A 59 -22.81 -4.96 9.23
C SER A 59 -21.96 -3.88 9.93
N ARG A 60 -20.63 -3.91 9.78
CA ARG A 60 -19.72 -2.89 10.31
C ARG A 60 -19.60 -1.66 9.41
N VAL A 61 -19.92 -1.79 8.12
CA VAL A 61 -19.67 -0.71 7.15
C VAL A 61 -20.81 0.30 7.18
N ARG A 62 -20.45 1.58 7.26
CA ARG A 62 -21.34 2.74 7.11
C ARG A 62 -20.86 3.50 5.89
N SER A 63 -21.59 3.39 4.79
CA SER A 63 -21.21 4.05 3.54
C SER A 63 -22.12 5.22 3.23
N SER A 64 -21.60 6.17 2.44
CA SER A 64 -22.37 7.36 2.04
C SER A 64 -23.65 7.00 1.28
N PHE A 65 -24.63 7.90 1.26
CA PHE A 65 -25.82 7.74 0.41
C PHE A 65 -25.45 7.61 -1.07
N ALA A 66 -24.37 8.28 -1.51
CA ALA A 66 -23.87 8.20 -2.88
C ALA A 66 -23.48 6.75 -3.28
N SER A 67 -23.09 5.90 -2.31
CA SER A 67 -22.75 4.51 -2.57
C SER A 67 -23.95 3.65 -3.00
N ARG A 68 -25.20 4.09 -2.73
CA ARG A 68 -26.43 3.35 -3.09
C ARG A 68 -26.56 3.23 -4.61
N TRP A 69 -26.09 4.23 -5.35
CA TRP A 69 -26.15 4.26 -6.80
C TRP A 69 -25.08 3.36 -7.43
N TRP A 70 -25.51 2.40 -8.24
CA TRP A 70 -24.63 1.43 -8.88
C TRP A 70 -23.55 2.07 -9.78
N PHE A 71 -23.85 3.20 -10.42
CA PHE A 71 -22.89 3.93 -11.25
C PHE A 71 -21.79 4.61 -10.42
N VAL A 72 -22.08 5.13 -9.23
CA VAL A 72 -21.04 5.67 -8.33
C VAL A 72 -20.09 4.55 -7.91
N ARG A 73 -20.61 3.37 -7.58
CA ARG A 73 -19.78 2.18 -7.27
C ARG A 73 -18.92 1.72 -8.43
N ARG A 74 -19.39 1.89 -9.67
CA ARG A 74 -18.66 1.49 -10.88
C ARG A 74 -17.63 2.54 -11.32
N TRP A 75 -17.98 3.82 -11.23
CA TRP A 75 -17.28 4.95 -11.84
C TRP A 75 -16.77 5.97 -10.81
N TYR A 76 -16.57 5.55 -9.56
CA TYR A 76 -16.17 6.40 -8.43
C TYR A 76 -14.98 7.32 -8.71
N GLN A 77 -14.06 6.94 -9.60
CA GLN A 77 -12.89 7.77 -9.96
C GLN A 77 -13.30 9.12 -10.58
N PHE A 78 -14.41 9.17 -11.31
CA PHE A 78 -14.94 10.41 -11.89
C PHE A 78 -15.67 11.28 -10.87
N PHE A 79 -16.12 10.69 -9.76
CA PHE A 79 -16.81 11.40 -8.68
C PHE A 79 -15.87 11.89 -7.58
N SER A 80 -14.54 11.81 -7.79
CA SER A 80 -13.54 12.26 -6.80
C SER A 80 -13.77 13.67 -6.25
N PRO A 81 -14.19 14.67 -7.07
CA PRO A 81 -14.45 16.02 -6.59
C PRO A 81 -15.59 16.13 -5.57
N ILE A 82 -16.50 15.15 -5.51
CA ILE A 82 -17.65 15.15 -4.61
C ILE A 82 -17.31 14.47 -3.27
N PHE A 83 -16.31 13.59 -3.23
CA PHE A 83 -15.98 12.86 -2.00
C PHE A 83 -15.56 13.72 -0.80
N PRO A 84 -14.91 14.89 -0.97
CA PRO A 84 -14.78 15.88 0.10
C PRO A 84 -16.08 16.11 0.88
N LEU A 85 -17.16 16.43 0.18
CA LEU A 85 -18.48 16.71 0.78
C LEU A 85 -19.07 15.45 1.44
N VAL A 86 -18.82 14.28 0.84
CA VAL A 86 -19.27 13.01 1.41
C VAL A 86 -18.65 12.76 2.78
N PHE A 87 -17.36 13.01 2.96
CA PHE A 87 -16.69 12.84 4.25
C PHE A 87 -17.11 13.90 5.27
N GLU A 88 -17.34 15.13 4.82
CA GLU A 88 -17.79 16.22 5.70
C GLU A 88 -19.23 16.02 6.21
N GLN A 89 -20.06 15.27 5.50
CA GLN A 89 -21.44 14.97 5.90
C GLN A 89 -21.58 13.82 6.90
N PHE A 90 -20.52 13.06 7.20
CA PHE A 90 -20.64 11.96 8.17
C PHE A 90 -20.85 12.51 9.57
N ASP A 91 -21.97 12.13 10.20
CA ASP A 91 -22.19 12.37 11.61
C ASP A 91 -21.36 11.37 12.44
N LEU A 92 -20.31 11.89 13.06
CA LEU A 92 -19.40 11.17 13.94
C LEU A 92 -19.50 11.65 15.39
N SER A 93 -20.48 12.50 15.73
CA SER A 93 -20.59 13.20 17.02
C SER A 93 -20.63 12.27 18.25
N THR A 94 -21.06 11.02 18.06
CA THR A 94 -21.19 10.00 19.11
C THR A 94 -19.88 9.29 19.48
N PHE A 95 -18.80 9.52 18.72
CA PHE A 95 -17.50 8.88 18.93
C PHE A 95 -16.53 9.81 19.65
N ASP A 96 -15.77 9.24 20.59
CA ASP A 96 -14.72 9.93 21.31
C ASP A 96 -13.43 10.02 20.49
N ILE A 97 -13.13 8.94 19.77
CA ILE A 97 -11.90 8.79 18.96
C ILE A 97 -12.28 8.45 17.52
N ILE A 98 -11.80 9.26 16.59
CA ILE A 98 -11.93 9.07 15.15
C ILE A 98 -10.56 8.71 14.60
N ILE A 99 -10.44 7.51 14.02
CA ILE A 99 -9.20 7.10 13.34
C ILE A 99 -9.46 7.09 11.84
N SER A 100 -8.93 8.08 11.13
CA SER A 100 -8.97 8.12 9.67
C SER A 100 -7.76 7.39 9.08
N ILE A 101 -8.00 6.50 8.13
CA ILE A 101 -7.00 5.76 7.37
C ILE A 101 -7.08 6.26 5.94
N SER A 102 -6.08 7.03 5.50
CA SER A 102 -6.22 7.79 4.27
C SER A 102 -4.98 7.78 3.37
N SER A 103 -5.28 7.66 2.09
CA SER A 103 -4.45 8.01 0.95
C SER A 103 -5.09 9.12 0.10
N ALA A 104 -6.21 9.66 0.58
CA ALA A 104 -7.12 10.53 -0.15
C ALA A 104 -7.95 11.41 0.82
N GLU A 105 -9.27 11.23 0.88
CA GLU A 105 -10.21 12.16 1.50
C GLU A 105 -10.66 11.79 2.93
N ALA A 106 -10.41 10.58 3.43
CA ALA A 106 -10.90 10.13 4.75
C ALA A 106 -10.40 10.98 5.93
N LYS A 107 -9.25 11.66 5.79
CA LYS A 107 -8.76 12.62 6.78
C LYS A 107 -9.61 13.89 6.89
N GLY A 108 -10.52 14.11 5.95
CA GLY A 108 -11.36 15.30 5.86
C GLY A 108 -12.69 15.20 6.58
N VAL A 109 -12.91 14.22 7.45
CA VAL A 109 -14.12 14.23 8.29
C VAL A 109 -14.14 15.42 9.23
N LEU A 110 -15.34 15.87 9.61
CA LEU A 110 -15.50 16.96 10.57
C LEU A 110 -15.61 16.39 11.98
N THR A 111 -14.92 17.04 12.92
CA THR A 111 -14.90 16.69 14.34
C THR A 111 -15.13 17.94 15.18
N SER A 112 -15.60 17.73 16.42
CA SER A 112 -15.71 18.80 17.41
C SER A 112 -14.48 18.80 18.33
N PRO A 113 -14.18 19.92 19.02
CA PRO A 113 -13.01 20.01 19.89
C PRO A 113 -12.93 18.92 20.97
N LYS A 114 -14.07 18.38 21.42
CA LYS A 114 -14.13 17.32 22.44
C LYS A 114 -13.68 15.95 21.93
N GLN A 115 -13.65 15.78 20.61
CA GLN A 115 -13.31 14.52 19.95
C GLN A 115 -11.85 14.52 19.56
N LEU A 116 -11.23 13.35 19.61
CA LEU A 116 -9.85 13.16 19.18
C LEU A 116 -9.84 12.57 17.77
N HIS A 117 -9.21 13.27 16.82
CA HIS A 117 -9.02 12.82 15.45
C HIS A 117 -7.56 12.45 15.17
N ILE A 118 -7.33 11.16 14.93
CA ILE A 118 -6.03 10.63 14.52
C ILE A 118 -6.10 10.26 13.04
N SER A 119 -5.14 10.72 12.24
CA SER A 119 -5.00 10.33 10.83
C SER A 119 -3.80 9.42 10.63
N TYR A 120 -4.06 8.15 10.31
CA TYR A 120 -3.04 7.24 9.81
C TYR A 120 -2.91 7.42 8.29
N LEU A 121 -1.87 8.17 7.89
CA LEU A 121 -1.67 8.64 6.53
C LEU A 121 -0.73 7.72 5.75
N PHE A 122 -1.25 7.09 4.70
CA PHE A 122 -0.44 6.26 3.80
C PHE A 122 0.38 7.11 2.83
N SER A 123 -0.22 8.13 2.26
CA SER A 123 0.43 9.08 1.35
C SER A 123 -0.54 10.24 1.14
N PRO A 124 -0.03 11.45 0.89
CA PRO A 124 -0.83 12.48 0.24
C PRO A 124 -1.42 11.96 -1.08
N PRO A 125 -2.55 12.50 -1.55
CA PRO A 125 -3.23 11.97 -2.73
C PRO A 125 -2.34 12.12 -3.96
N LYS A 126 -1.84 10.99 -4.47
CA LYS A 126 -0.83 10.98 -5.55
C LYS A 126 -1.34 11.69 -6.81
N TYR A 127 -2.63 11.61 -7.10
CA TYR A 127 -3.21 12.26 -8.27
C TYR A 127 -3.24 13.79 -8.18
N LEU A 128 -3.02 14.37 -6.99
CA LEU A 128 -2.96 15.83 -6.78
C LEU A 128 -1.56 16.42 -6.89
N ALA A 129 -0.52 15.58 -6.85
CA ALA A 129 0.86 16.06 -6.93
C ALA A 129 1.13 16.77 -8.27
N LYS A 130 1.63 18.01 -8.23
CA LYS A 130 1.84 18.88 -9.39
C LYS A 130 2.70 18.25 -10.51
N ASN A 131 3.62 17.34 -10.16
CA ASN A 131 4.51 16.67 -11.13
C ASN A 131 3.94 15.33 -11.68
N ASN A 132 2.71 14.95 -11.31
CA ASN A 132 2.11 13.67 -11.73
C ASN A 132 1.30 13.76 -13.03
N ALA A 133 1.81 14.48 -14.03
CA ALA A 133 1.26 14.45 -15.38
C ALA A 133 1.15 13.00 -15.89
N ALA A 134 2.12 12.14 -15.54
CA ALA A 134 2.12 10.71 -15.85
C ALA A 134 0.89 9.95 -15.29
N TYR A 135 0.36 10.35 -14.13
CA TYR A 135 -0.88 9.78 -13.59
C TYR A 135 -2.08 10.18 -14.44
N LEU A 136 -2.20 11.47 -14.78
CA LEU A 136 -3.28 11.97 -15.63
C LEU A 136 -3.21 11.34 -17.03
N TYR A 137 -2.02 11.22 -17.62
CA TYR A 137 -1.78 10.58 -18.92
C TYR A 137 -2.08 9.07 -18.93
N SER A 138 -2.19 8.42 -17.77
CA SER A 138 -2.64 7.03 -17.72
C SER A 138 -4.12 6.87 -18.11
N TYR A 139 -4.90 7.96 -18.10
CA TYR A 139 -6.28 8.00 -18.59
C TYR A 139 -6.33 8.58 -20.01
N LYS A 140 -6.74 7.74 -20.97
CA LYS A 140 -6.82 8.11 -22.41
C LYS A 140 -7.64 9.37 -22.72
N LEU A 141 -8.60 9.75 -21.87
CA LEU A 141 -9.40 10.95 -22.09
C LEU A 141 -8.63 12.23 -21.71
N LEU A 142 -7.73 12.15 -20.73
CA LEU A 142 -6.94 13.29 -20.25
C LEU A 142 -5.72 13.59 -21.15
N THR A 143 -5.49 12.80 -22.21
CA THR A 143 -4.51 13.13 -23.26
C THR A 143 -5.06 14.19 -24.22
N ILE A 144 -6.37 14.44 -24.25
CA ILE A 144 -7.00 15.46 -25.10
C ILE A 144 -6.87 16.84 -24.43
N PRO A 145 -6.25 17.85 -25.08
CA PRO A 145 -5.95 19.15 -24.43
C PRO A 145 -7.15 19.88 -23.84
N ALA A 146 -8.31 19.87 -24.51
CA ALA A 146 -9.53 20.52 -24.02
C ALA A 146 -10.06 19.84 -22.74
N ILE A 147 -10.14 18.50 -22.74
CA ILE A 147 -10.59 17.73 -21.56
C ILE A 147 -9.60 17.91 -20.40
N ARG A 148 -8.29 17.95 -20.69
CA ARG A 148 -7.26 18.21 -19.69
C ARG A 148 -7.46 19.57 -19.02
N SER A 149 -7.72 20.60 -19.82
CA SER A 149 -7.92 21.96 -19.32
C SER A 149 -9.16 22.05 -18.41
N LEU A 150 -10.25 21.37 -18.78
CA LEU A 150 -11.45 21.27 -17.95
C LEU A 150 -11.22 20.47 -16.66
N ALA A 151 -10.43 19.39 -16.73
CA ALA A 151 -10.10 18.56 -15.57
C ALA A 151 -9.22 19.27 -14.53
N GLU A 152 -8.52 20.35 -14.91
CA GLU A 152 -7.68 21.10 -13.98
C GLU A 152 -8.51 21.85 -12.93
N LEU A 153 -9.73 22.28 -13.24
CA LEU A 153 -10.63 22.95 -12.29
C LEU A 153 -10.94 22.07 -11.06
N PRO A 154 -11.51 20.85 -11.20
CA PRO A 154 -11.74 19.99 -10.05
C PRO A 154 -10.44 19.56 -9.35
N LEU A 155 -9.32 19.42 -10.07
CA LEU A 155 -8.03 19.11 -9.44
C LEU A 155 -7.52 20.27 -8.58
N ARG A 156 -7.68 21.52 -9.02
CA ARG A 156 -7.35 22.71 -8.22
C ARG A 156 -8.19 22.78 -6.95
N TYR A 157 -9.49 22.55 -7.07
CA TYR A 157 -10.39 22.44 -5.91
C TYR A 157 -9.90 21.37 -4.94
N LEU A 158 -9.62 20.16 -5.44
CA LEU A 158 -9.16 19.06 -4.60
C LEU A 158 -7.80 19.34 -3.95
N ARG A 159 -6.87 20.02 -4.63
CA ARG A 159 -5.58 20.44 -4.02
C ARG A 159 -5.78 21.42 -2.88
N TRP A 160 -6.63 22.42 -3.08
CA TRP A 160 -6.97 23.39 -2.04
C TRP A 160 -7.64 22.70 -0.85
N TRP A 161 -8.64 21.86 -1.13
CA TRP A 161 -9.36 21.12 -0.10
C TRP A 161 -8.44 20.16 0.66
N ASP A 162 -7.54 19.44 -0.02
CA ASP A 162 -6.60 18.50 0.61
C ASP A 162 -5.69 19.19 1.63
N GLN A 163 -5.22 20.40 1.29
CA GLN A 163 -4.42 21.24 2.20
C GLN A 163 -5.24 21.70 3.41
N ALA A 164 -6.47 22.15 3.20
CA ALA A 164 -7.35 22.54 4.30
C ALA A 164 -7.71 21.34 5.20
N ALA A 165 -7.99 20.18 4.60
CA ALA A 165 -8.33 18.94 5.29
C ALA A 165 -7.14 18.33 6.05
N ALA A 166 -5.91 18.60 5.62
CA ALA A 166 -4.69 18.15 6.30
C ALA A 166 -4.53 18.74 7.72
N ALA A 167 -5.16 19.89 8.00
CA ALA A 167 -5.14 20.53 9.31
C ALA A 167 -6.22 20.02 10.27
N ARG A 168 -7.18 19.21 9.80
CA ARG A 168 -8.31 18.73 10.61
C ARG A 168 -7.95 17.71 11.69
N PRO A 169 -7.08 16.71 11.43
CA PRO A 169 -6.72 15.75 12.47
C PRO A 169 -5.83 16.41 13.53
N ASP A 170 -6.07 16.13 14.81
CA ASP A 170 -5.21 16.56 15.90
C ASP A 170 -3.81 15.98 15.75
N TYR A 171 -3.75 14.70 15.36
CA TYR A 171 -2.50 13.95 15.18
C TYR A 171 -2.44 13.25 13.81
N THR A 172 -1.29 13.31 13.16
CA THR A 172 -0.97 12.47 11.98
C THR A 172 0.05 11.41 12.35
N ILE A 173 -0.27 10.15 12.09
CA ILE A 173 0.68 9.03 12.07
C ILE A 173 1.03 8.78 10.59
N PRO A 174 2.25 9.07 10.13
CA PRO A 174 2.67 8.68 8.78
C PRO A 174 2.99 7.18 8.72
N ILE A 175 2.79 6.55 7.55
CA ILE A 175 3.15 5.14 7.34
C ILE A 175 4.67 4.90 7.29
N SER A 176 5.47 5.94 7.05
CA SER A 176 6.93 5.84 6.96
C SER A 176 7.60 7.19 7.17
N ASN A 177 8.92 7.21 7.43
CA ASN A 177 9.67 8.47 7.51
C ASN A 177 9.75 9.19 6.16
N THR A 178 9.68 8.46 5.05
CA THR A 178 9.63 9.02 3.69
C THR A 178 8.38 9.86 3.52
N ILE A 179 7.24 9.35 4.00
CA ILE A 179 5.98 10.10 4.00
C ILE A 179 6.02 11.23 5.03
N ALA A 180 6.59 11.01 6.22
CA ALA A 180 6.79 12.06 7.22
C ALA A 180 7.57 13.26 6.64
N LYS A 181 8.70 13.00 5.97
CA LYS A 181 9.50 14.02 5.28
C LYS A 181 8.73 14.70 4.15
N GLN A 182 7.93 13.94 3.40
CA GLN A 182 7.11 14.49 2.31
C GLN A 182 6.05 15.48 2.82
N ILE A 183 5.48 15.27 4.01
CA ILE A 183 4.40 16.10 4.55
C ILE A 183 4.84 17.20 5.51
N SER A 184 6.08 17.15 6.02
CA SER A 184 6.61 18.03 7.09
C SER A 184 6.53 19.55 6.84
N GLY A 185 6.23 20.00 5.62
CA GLY A 185 6.02 21.42 5.31
C GLY A 185 4.63 21.76 4.75
N SER A 186 3.75 20.77 4.56
CA SER A 186 2.42 20.96 3.98
C SER A 186 1.29 20.62 4.96
N TYR A 187 1.55 19.73 5.92
CA TYR A 187 0.58 19.32 6.91
C TYR A 187 0.94 20.01 8.22
N THR A 188 0.00 20.76 8.78
CA THR A 188 0.24 21.67 9.92
C THR A 188 -0.06 21.05 11.28
N ASN A 189 -0.49 19.79 11.32
CA ASN A 189 -0.90 19.13 12.55
C ASN A 189 0.25 18.40 13.26
N ILE A 190 -0.01 17.92 14.49
CA ILE A 190 1.02 17.27 15.30
C ILE A 190 1.38 15.93 14.66
N MET A 191 2.61 15.81 14.17
CA MET A 191 3.10 14.58 13.57
C MET A 191 3.67 13.66 14.65
N LEU A 192 3.12 12.45 14.72
CA LEU A 192 3.60 11.37 15.59
C LEU A 192 4.67 10.53 14.89
N GLU A 193 5.35 9.68 15.67
CA GLU A 193 6.31 8.71 15.12
C GLU A 193 5.63 7.81 14.07
N PRO A 194 6.29 7.54 12.91
CA PRO A 194 5.74 6.63 11.93
C PRO A 194 5.45 5.24 12.50
N ILE A 195 4.29 4.68 12.13
CA ILE A 195 3.99 3.26 12.33
C ILE A 195 4.06 2.57 10.97
N TYR A 196 4.98 1.63 10.82
CA TYR A 196 5.08 0.81 9.62
C TYR A 196 3.94 -0.20 9.50
N PRO A 197 3.55 -0.60 8.28
CA PRO A 197 2.44 -1.52 8.07
C PRO A 197 2.74 -2.92 8.63
N PRO A 198 1.70 -3.64 9.08
CA PRO A 198 1.83 -5.03 9.51
C PRO A 198 2.11 -5.95 8.32
N ILE A 199 3.01 -6.92 8.52
CA ILE A 199 3.46 -7.83 7.47
C ILE A 199 3.39 -9.26 8.00
N ALA A 200 2.49 -10.04 7.42
CA ALA A 200 2.30 -11.44 7.79
C ALA A 200 3.42 -12.29 7.21
N VAL A 201 4.32 -12.75 8.08
CA VAL A 201 5.41 -13.66 7.71
C VAL A 201 4.95 -15.11 7.95
N PRO A 202 4.88 -15.97 6.92
CA PRO A 202 4.43 -17.34 7.11
C PRO A 202 5.41 -18.14 7.98
N PRO A 203 4.95 -19.18 8.71
CA PRO A 203 5.82 -20.07 9.46
C PRO A 203 6.86 -20.77 8.57
N LEU A 204 8.02 -21.13 9.14
CA LEU A 204 9.09 -21.81 8.41
C LEU A 204 8.64 -23.13 7.78
N SER A 205 7.77 -23.89 8.44
CA SER A 205 7.20 -25.14 7.90
C SER A 205 6.51 -24.90 6.56
N LYS A 206 5.73 -23.82 6.45
CA LYS A 206 5.02 -23.44 5.23
C LYS A 206 5.97 -23.01 4.10
N ILE A 207 7.06 -22.32 4.44
CA ILE A 207 8.10 -21.92 3.47
C ILE A 207 8.85 -23.15 2.95
N LYS A 208 9.27 -24.05 3.86
CA LYS A 208 9.97 -25.29 3.49
C LYS A 208 9.12 -26.23 2.63
N GLN A 209 7.80 -26.21 2.82
CA GLN A 209 6.84 -26.97 2.01
C GLN A 209 6.39 -26.21 0.74
N ALA A 210 6.89 -24.99 0.50
CA ALA A 210 6.49 -24.21 -0.66
C ALA A 210 6.93 -24.91 -1.95
N MET A 211 5.95 -25.21 -2.80
CA MET A 211 6.16 -25.91 -4.06
C MET A 211 7.19 -25.19 -4.92
N ARG A 212 8.21 -25.92 -5.39
CA ARG A 212 9.18 -25.38 -6.35
C ARG A 212 8.54 -25.32 -7.73
N LEU A 213 8.37 -24.10 -8.25
CA LEU A 213 7.66 -23.85 -9.52
C LEU A 213 8.53 -24.13 -10.76
N THR A 214 9.85 -24.00 -10.62
CA THR A 214 10.84 -24.19 -11.68
C THR A 214 12.23 -24.47 -11.08
N THR A 215 13.10 -25.11 -11.85
CA THR A 215 14.52 -25.25 -11.51
C THR A 215 15.35 -24.02 -11.91
N ALA A 216 14.88 -23.25 -12.90
CA ALA A 216 15.55 -22.03 -13.37
C ALA A 216 15.48 -20.92 -12.31
N GLN A 217 16.58 -20.20 -12.13
CA GLN A 217 16.61 -18.99 -11.30
C GLN A 217 15.80 -17.88 -11.99
N TYR A 218 15.07 -17.07 -11.20
CA TYR A 218 14.27 -15.98 -11.73
C TYR A 218 14.23 -14.77 -10.79
N PHE A 219 14.06 -13.60 -11.37
CA PHE A 219 13.67 -12.39 -10.66
C PHE A 219 12.15 -12.28 -10.59
N LEU A 220 11.62 -11.75 -9.49
CA LEU A 220 10.18 -11.62 -9.28
C LEU A 220 9.78 -10.17 -9.13
N SER A 221 8.80 -9.71 -9.90
CA SER A 221 8.08 -8.45 -9.64
C SER A 221 6.65 -8.78 -9.21
N LEU A 222 6.33 -8.54 -7.94
CA LEU A 222 4.99 -8.76 -7.37
C LEU A 222 4.35 -7.41 -7.02
N SER A 223 3.48 -6.89 -7.88
CA SER A 223 2.80 -5.60 -7.64
C SER A 223 1.63 -5.37 -8.58
N ARG A 224 0.78 -4.37 -8.28
CA ARG A 224 -0.12 -3.80 -9.30
C ARG A 224 0.71 -3.22 -10.45
N LEU A 225 0.30 -3.47 -11.69
CA LEU A 225 1.02 -3.00 -12.88
C LEU A 225 0.65 -1.55 -13.21
N VAL A 226 1.29 -0.62 -12.51
CA VAL A 226 1.12 0.84 -12.61
C VAL A 226 2.47 1.54 -12.75
N TRP A 227 2.49 2.72 -13.36
CA TRP A 227 3.70 3.40 -13.85
C TRP A 227 4.74 3.68 -12.77
N TYR A 228 4.32 4.10 -11.59
CA TYR A 228 5.24 4.44 -10.52
C TYR A 228 5.94 3.23 -9.89
N LYS A 229 5.49 1.99 -10.18
CA LYS A 229 6.16 0.75 -9.71
C LYS A 229 7.40 0.40 -10.53
N ARG A 230 7.58 1.08 -11.68
CA ARG A 230 8.74 0.97 -12.56
C ARG A 230 9.05 -0.46 -13.06
N VAL A 231 8.01 -1.27 -13.28
CA VAL A 231 8.15 -2.62 -13.86
C VAL A 231 8.69 -2.57 -15.29
N ASP A 232 8.55 -1.43 -15.99
CA ASP A 232 9.18 -1.15 -17.27
C ASP A 232 10.71 -1.35 -17.23
N LEU A 233 11.36 -0.96 -16.13
CA LEU A 233 12.80 -1.14 -15.97
C LEU A 233 13.19 -2.62 -15.90
N ALA A 234 12.42 -3.41 -15.15
CA ALA A 234 12.64 -4.85 -15.03
C ALA A 234 12.50 -5.54 -16.39
N VAL A 235 11.45 -5.20 -17.15
CA VAL A 235 11.24 -5.73 -18.51
C VAL A 235 12.43 -5.39 -19.41
N SER A 236 12.86 -4.11 -19.46
CA SER A 236 14.00 -3.68 -20.29
C SER A 236 15.29 -4.42 -19.95
N VAL A 237 15.61 -4.58 -18.64
CA VAL A 237 16.83 -5.27 -18.22
C VAL A 237 16.74 -6.76 -18.53
N ALA A 238 15.62 -7.42 -18.25
CA ALA A 238 15.44 -8.84 -18.56
C ALA A 238 15.51 -9.13 -20.07
N GLN A 239 15.01 -8.22 -20.93
CA GLN A 239 15.17 -8.35 -22.38
C GLN A 239 16.65 -8.33 -22.80
N LYS A 240 17.45 -7.47 -22.16
CA LYS A 240 18.87 -7.30 -22.45
C LYS A 240 19.72 -8.45 -21.89
N THR A 241 19.49 -8.87 -20.65
CA THR A 241 20.31 -9.88 -19.97
C THR A 241 19.88 -11.31 -20.27
N GLY A 242 18.65 -11.52 -20.74
CA GLY A 242 18.09 -12.87 -20.93
C GLY A 242 17.62 -13.52 -19.63
N ASP A 243 17.71 -12.83 -18.49
CA ASP A 243 17.27 -13.36 -17.19
C ASP A 243 15.77 -13.65 -17.18
N LEU A 244 15.39 -14.73 -16.49
CA LEU A 244 13.99 -15.08 -16.30
C LEU A 244 13.36 -14.08 -15.33
N LEU A 245 12.33 -13.37 -15.79
CA LEU A 245 11.56 -12.41 -15.03
C LEU A 245 10.10 -12.88 -14.93
N LEU A 246 9.65 -13.12 -13.71
CA LEU A 246 8.25 -13.41 -13.42
C LEU A 246 7.57 -12.15 -12.91
N ILE A 247 6.43 -11.79 -13.52
CA ILE A 247 5.66 -10.59 -13.19
C ILE A 247 4.27 -11.03 -12.72
N ALA A 248 4.02 -10.91 -11.42
CA ALA A 248 2.75 -11.27 -10.80
C ALA A 248 1.97 -10.00 -10.42
N GLY A 249 0.73 -9.92 -10.91
CA GLY A 249 -0.19 -8.82 -10.68
C GLY A 249 -0.92 -8.35 -11.93
N GLU A 250 -1.86 -7.43 -11.71
CA GLU A 250 -2.71 -6.83 -12.73
C GLU A 250 -2.64 -5.30 -12.65
N GLY A 251 -2.94 -4.61 -13.74
CA GLY A 251 -3.00 -3.16 -13.76
C GLY A 251 -3.04 -2.56 -15.16
N VAL A 252 -3.26 -1.26 -15.21
CA VAL A 252 -3.44 -0.50 -16.46
C VAL A 252 -2.24 -0.59 -17.41
N MET A 253 -1.03 -0.82 -16.88
CA MET A 253 0.18 -0.93 -17.69
C MET A 253 0.40 -2.31 -18.31
N LYS A 254 -0.39 -3.34 -17.96
CA LYS A 254 -0.12 -4.71 -18.42
C LYS A 254 0.03 -4.80 -19.94
N LYS A 255 -0.88 -4.16 -20.69
CA LYS A 255 -0.82 -4.15 -22.17
C LYS A 255 0.45 -3.47 -22.70
N GLN A 256 0.86 -2.37 -22.08
CA GLN A 256 2.08 -1.64 -22.46
C GLN A 256 3.33 -2.46 -22.15
N LEU A 257 3.41 -3.07 -20.97
CA LEU A 257 4.54 -3.92 -20.58
C LEU A 257 4.64 -5.18 -21.45
N LEU A 258 3.51 -5.75 -21.87
CA LEU A 258 3.48 -6.86 -22.82
C LEU A 258 4.01 -6.43 -24.20
N LYS A 259 3.57 -5.25 -24.69
CA LYS A 259 4.09 -4.68 -25.94
C LYS A 259 5.59 -4.42 -25.85
N GLN A 260 6.07 -3.94 -24.70
CA GLN A 260 7.49 -3.72 -24.45
C GLN A 260 8.27 -5.03 -24.46
N ALA A 261 7.76 -6.09 -23.81
CA ALA A 261 8.38 -7.41 -23.76
C ALA A 261 8.47 -8.09 -25.14
N ASP A 262 7.53 -7.78 -26.05
CA ASP A 262 7.51 -8.23 -27.44
C ASP A 262 7.65 -9.77 -27.55
N ARG A 263 8.51 -10.29 -28.45
CA ARG A 263 8.72 -11.73 -28.66
C ARG A 263 9.27 -12.49 -27.46
N ARG A 264 9.80 -11.77 -26.44
CA ARG A 264 10.31 -12.35 -25.19
C ARG A 264 9.21 -12.54 -24.14
N GLY A 265 8.01 -11.98 -24.37
CA GLY A 265 6.89 -12.01 -23.44
C GLY A 265 6.03 -13.27 -23.53
N ALA A 266 5.60 -13.79 -22.37
CA ALA A 266 4.59 -14.84 -22.25
C ALA A 266 3.51 -14.44 -21.23
N ILE A 267 2.29 -14.94 -21.42
CA ILE A 267 1.17 -14.72 -20.49
C ILE A 267 0.68 -16.07 -20.01
N ARG A 268 0.41 -16.17 -18.71
CA ARG A 268 -0.29 -17.30 -18.09
C ARG A 268 -1.74 -17.35 -18.57
N GLN A 269 -2.14 -18.49 -19.11
CA GLN A 269 -3.51 -18.75 -19.55
C GLN A 269 -4.42 -18.99 -18.35
N LYS A 270 -5.74 -18.85 -18.56
CA LYS A 270 -6.74 -19.13 -17.53
C LYS A 270 -6.63 -20.60 -17.11
N ASN A 271 -6.62 -20.86 -15.81
CA ASN A 271 -6.48 -22.20 -15.21
C ASN A 271 -5.16 -22.94 -15.49
N GLU A 272 -4.18 -22.30 -16.13
CA GLU A 272 -2.84 -22.88 -16.33
C GLU A 272 -2.06 -22.85 -15.00
N LEU A 273 -1.33 -23.92 -14.67
CA LEU A 273 -0.41 -23.89 -13.53
C LEU A 273 0.79 -22.98 -13.84
N ILE A 274 1.33 -22.31 -12.81
CA ILE A 274 2.49 -21.42 -13.00
C ILE A 274 3.69 -22.20 -13.56
N SER A 275 3.93 -23.42 -13.09
CA SER A 275 5.01 -24.29 -13.56
C SER A 275 4.90 -24.61 -15.06
N ASP A 276 3.69 -24.87 -15.55
CA ASP A 276 3.46 -25.19 -16.96
C ASP A 276 3.61 -23.97 -17.84
N CYS A 277 3.13 -22.81 -17.36
CA CYS A 277 3.36 -21.52 -18.01
C CYS A 277 4.86 -21.22 -18.17
N ILE A 278 5.65 -21.43 -17.11
CA ILE A 278 7.10 -21.25 -17.13
C ILE A 278 7.76 -22.21 -18.13
N ARG A 279 7.43 -23.50 -18.06
CA ARG A 279 7.97 -24.53 -18.97
C ARG A 279 7.67 -24.18 -20.44
N ARG A 280 6.43 -23.80 -20.73
CA ARG A 280 5.99 -23.37 -22.07
C ARG A 280 6.74 -22.13 -22.55
N ALA A 281 6.86 -21.11 -21.70
CA ALA A 281 7.58 -19.88 -22.05
C ALA A 281 9.05 -20.17 -22.38
N ILE A 282 9.74 -20.94 -21.54
CA ILE A 282 11.15 -21.32 -21.75
C ILE A 282 11.32 -22.11 -23.06
N LYS A 283 10.43 -23.07 -23.34
CA LYS A 283 10.44 -23.84 -24.59
C LYS A 283 10.35 -22.95 -25.84
N HIS A 284 9.66 -21.81 -25.74
CA HIS A 284 9.55 -20.82 -26.82
C HIS A 284 10.55 -19.66 -26.71
N ASN A 285 11.64 -19.82 -25.95
CA ASN A 285 12.69 -18.82 -25.75
C ASN A 285 12.18 -17.47 -25.22
N ARG A 286 11.14 -17.52 -24.36
CA ARG A 286 10.53 -16.37 -23.68
C ARG A 286 10.97 -16.36 -22.22
N ASN A 287 11.54 -15.24 -21.80
CA ASN A 287 12.08 -15.06 -20.45
C ASN A 287 11.31 -14.03 -19.61
N ILE A 288 10.27 -13.39 -20.14
CA ILE A 288 9.45 -12.43 -19.39
C ILE A 288 8.02 -12.95 -19.31
N ILE A 289 7.59 -13.34 -18.12
CA ILE A 289 6.35 -14.11 -17.94
C ILE A 289 5.39 -13.35 -17.03
N PHE A 290 4.23 -13.00 -17.58
CA PHE A 290 3.14 -12.34 -16.87
C PHE A 290 2.18 -13.40 -16.30
N LEU A 291 2.13 -13.48 -14.96
CA LEU A 291 1.42 -14.51 -14.22
C LEU A 291 -0.02 -14.13 -13.84
N ASN A 292 -0.46 -12.90 -14.14
CA ASN A 292 -1.73 -12.33 -13.70
C ASN A 292 -1.81 -12.27 -12.16
N THR A 293 -3.01 -12.17 -11.60
CA THR A 293 -3.24 -12.33 -10.15
C THR A 293 -2.89 -13.74 -9.70
N VAL A 294 -2.22 -13.85 -8.55
CA VAL A 294 -1.82 -15.13 -7.94
C VAL A 294 -2.50 -15.31 -6.58
N SER A 295 -2.74 -16.56 -6.20
CA SER A 295 -3.21 -16.93 -4.86
C SER A 295 -2.12 -16.79 -3.81
N GLU A 296 -2.48 -16.79 -2.52
CA GLU A 296 -1.50 -16.73 -1.42
C GLU A 296 -0.53 -17.92 -1.42
N LYS A 297 -0.99 -19.12 -1.83
CA LYS A 297 -0.13 -20.30 -1.97
C LYS A 297 0.90 -20.10 -3.09
N GLU A 298 0.46 -19.58 -4.23
CA GLU A 298 1.34 -19.26 -5.35
C GLU A 298 2.30 -18.11 -5.01
N LYS A 299 1.83 -17.07 -4.32
CA LYS A 299 2.66 -15.96 -3.81
C LYS A 299 3.78 -16.48 -2.91
N THR A 300 3.45 -17.38 -1.98
CA THR A 300 4.43 -18.02 -1.08
C THR A 300 5.50 -18.76 -1.90
N ALA A 301 5.09 -19.56 -2.89
CA ALA A 301 6.00 -20.30 -3.76
C ALA A 301 6.89 -19.39 -4.63
N LEU A 302 6.32 -18.31 -5.18
CA LEU A 302 7.05 -17.33 -5.98
C LEU A 302 8.08 -16.57 -5.15
N LEU A 303 7.71 -16.12 -3.95
CA LEU A 303 8.63 -15.39 -3.09
C LEU A 303 9.78 -16.31 -2.66
N THR A 304 9.48 -17.48 -2.10
CA THR A 304 10.47 -18.42 -1.52
C THR A 304 11.58 -18.83 -2.48
N HIS A 305 11.28 -18.99 -3.77
CA HIS A 305 12.22 -19.55 -4.76
C HIS A 305 12.79 -18.51 -5.72
N ALA A 306 12.50 -17.22 -5.52
CA ALA A 306 13.05 -16.17 -6.38
C ALA A 306 14.52 -15.91 -6.05
N GLN A 307 15.30 -15.54 -7.07
CA GLN A 307 16.67 -15.05 -6.89
C GLN A 307 16.67 -13.73 -6.12
N ALA A 308 15.74 -12.84 -6.48
CA ALA A 308 15.43 -11.63 -5.74
C ALA A 308 14.05 -11.11 -6.14
N THR A 309 13.39 -10.43 -5.20
CA THR A 309 12.16 -9.69 -5.50
C THR A 309 12.48 -8.23 -5.83
N LEU A 310 11.85 -7.72 -6.89
CA LEU A 310 12.08 -6.40 -7.45
C LEU A 310 11.01 -5.43 -6.97
N GLN A 311 11.42 -4.33 -6.38
CA GLN A 311 10.56 -3.20 -6.03
C GLN A 311 11.24 -1.89 -6.47
N LEU A 312 11.02 -1.56 -7.74
CA LEU A 312 11.82 -0.56 -8.44
C LEU A 312 11.23 0.85 -8.40
N GLY A 313 9.96 0.96 -8.01
CA GLY A 313 9.24 2.22 -7.84
C GLY A 313 9.58 2.93 -6.54
N LYS A 314 9.26 4.24 -6.45
CA LYS A 314 9.25 4.95 -5.17
C LYS A 314 7.96 4.59 -4.43
N GLU A 315 8.09 3.79 -3.39
CA GLU A 315 6.96 3.27 -2.61
C GLU A 315 6.79 4.00 -1.30
N ASP A 316 5.53 4.16 -0.86
CA ASP A 316 5.21 4.85 0.40
C ASP A 316 5.81 4.09 1.59
N PHE A 317 5.68 2.76 1.56
CA PHE A 317 6.48 1.85 2.38
C PHE A 317 7.12 0.80 1.47
N GLY A 318 6.36 -0.19 1.02
CA GLY A 318 6.89 -1.27 0.20
C GLY A 318 6.80 -2.63 0.86
N ILE A 319 5.57 -3.04 1.20
CA ILE A 319 5.26 -4.26 1.96
C ILE A 319 5.90 -5.50 1.34
N VAL A 320 5.87 -5.62 0.01
CA VAL A 320 6.36 -6.79 -0.73
C VAL A 320 7.86 -7.01 -0.51
N ALA A 321 8.65 -5.94 -0.35
CA ALA A 321 10.07 -6.08 -0.04
C ALA A 321 10.27 -6.83 1.28
N ILE A 322 9.53 -6.46 2.33
CA ILE A 322 9.64 -7.13 3.63
C ILE A 322 8.98 -8.51 3.62
N GLU A 323 7.88 -8.70 2.89
CA GLU A 323 7.29 -10.04 2.65
C GLU A 323 8.34 -10.98 2.04
N SER A 324 9.10 -10.51 1.05
CA SER A 324 10.18 -11.27 0.41
C SER A 324 11.26 -11.71 1.41
N LEU A 325 11.71 -10.79 2.27
CA LEU A 325 12.66 -11.11 3.34
C LEU A 325 12.10 -12.15 4.32
N GLY A 326 10.79 -12.09 4.61
CA GLY A 326 10.09 -13.09 5.42
C GLY A 326 10.09 -14.50 4.80
N HIS A 327 10.21 -14.58 3.47
CA HIS A 327 10.40 -15.81 2.70
C HIS A 327 11.89 -16.11 2.43
N GLU A 328 12.79 -15.51 3.21
CA GLU A 328 14.24 -15.73 3.10
C GLU A 328 14.84 -15.35 1.74
N THR A 329 14.16 -14.45 1.03
CA THR A 329 14.52 -14.04 -0.33
C THR A 329 15.00 -12.59 -0.34
N PRO A 330 16.17 -12.29 -0.94
CA PRO A 330 16.68 -10.93 -0.97
C PRO A 330 15.90 -10.05 -1.95
N VAL A 331 16.12 -8.74 -1.86
CA VAL A 331 15.38 -7.74 -2.68
C VAL A 331 16.29 -6.85 -3.49
N ILE A 332 15.82 -6.40 -4.65
CA ILE A 332 16.36 -5.21 -5.33
C ILE A 332 15.32 -4.11 -5.17
N LEU A 333 15.64 -3.11 -4.35
CA LEU A 333 14.71 -2.06 -3.91
C LEU A 333 15.24 -0.69 -4.31
N PHE A 334 14.37 0.21 -4.75
CA PHE A 334 14.76 1.61 -4.94
C PHE A 334 14.96 2.34 -3.59
N ALA A 335 16.10 3.00 -3.42
CA ALA A 335 16.59 3.53 -2.14
C ALA A 335 15.71 4.63 -1.54
N ASP A 336 14.89 5.33 -2.33
CA ASP A 336 13.97 6.37 -1.81
C ASP A 336 12.58 5.82 -1.45
N SER A 337 12.43 4.49 -1.35
CA SER A 337 11.18 3.86 -0.91
C SER A 337 11.13 3.76 0.61
N GLY A 338 9.94 3.79 1.21
CA GLY A 338 9.84 3.74 2.69
C GLY A 338 10.43 2.48 3.34
N ALA A 339 10.43 1.33 2.67
CA ALA A 339 11.07 0.12 3.15
C ALA A 339 12.60 0.28 3.24
N ALA A 340 13.23 1.15 2.44
CA ALA A 340 14.66 1.35 2.48
C ALA A 340 15.14 1.96 3.81
N GLU A 341 14.24 2.58 4.59
CA GLU A 341 14.50 3.14 5.92
C GLU A 341 14.95 2.09 6.93
N VAL A 342 14.54 0.83 6.73
CA VAL A 342 14.78 -0.29 7.63
C VAL A 342 15.68 -1.36 7.03
N LEU A 343 16.07 -1.19 5.76
CA LEU A 343 16.88 -2.14 5.02
C LEU A 343 18.30 -1.62 4.87
N ARG A 344 19.29 -2.47 5.16
CA ARG A 344 20.71 -2.14 4.97
C ARG A 344 21.20 -2.72 3.64
N ASN A 345 21.72 -1.85 2.78
CA ASN A 345 22.26 -2.26 1.48
C ASN A 345 23.30 -3.37 1.63
N LYS A 346 23.31 -4.32 0.70
CA LYS A 346 24.14 -5.52 0.68
C LYS A 346 23.92 -6.53 1.81
N GLN A 347 23.14 -6.22 2.85
CA GLN A 347 22.76 -7.19 3.89
C GLN A 347 21.45 -7.93 3.59
N VAL A 348 20.55 -7.28 2.86
CA VAL A 348 19.20 -7.82 2.54
C VAL A 348 18.94 -7.93 1.04
N GLY A 349 19.93 -7.58 0.23
CA GLY A 349 19.81 -7.39 -1.20
C GLY A 349 20.51 -6.11 -1.64
N ILE A 350 20.02 -5.48 -2.71
CA ILE A 350 20.63 -4.27 -3.29
C ILE A 350 19.63 -3.10 -3.23
N LEU A 351 20.08 -1.99 -2.65
CA LEU A 351 19.37 -0.71 -2.70
C LEU A 351 19.88 0.12 -3.89
N LEU A 352 19.00 0.39 -4.84
CA LEU A 352 19.30 1.17 -6.04
C LEU A 352 19.22 2.66 -5.73
N ALA A 353 20.33 3.38 -5.90
CA ALA A 353 20.36 4.84 -5.77
C ALA A 353 19.65 5.56 -6.94
N SER A 354 19.49 4.90 -8.10
CA SER A 354 18.90 5.52 -9.30
C SER A 354 17.96 4.57 -10.05
N GLN A 355 16.78 5.05 -10.45
CA GLN A 355 15.78 4.29 -11.22
C GLN A 355 16.07 4.27 -12.74
N ASN A 356 17.21 3.70 -13.13
CA ASN A 356 17.58 3.51 -14.54
C ASN A 356 18.03 2.07 -14.82
N THR A 357 18.03 1.70 -16.10
CA THR A 357 18.35 0.34 -16.56
C THR A 357 19.79 -0.06 -16.29
N LYS A 358 20.76 0.87 -16.39
CA LYS A 358 22.19 0.59 -16.13
C LYS A 358 22.42 0.17 -14.67
N ALA A 359 21.82 0.87 -13.72
CA ALA A 359 21.93 0.54 -12.30
C ALA A 359 21.26 -0.81 -11.99
N LEU A 360 20.09 -1.07 -12.56
CA LEU A 360 19.38 -2.34 -12.38
C LEU A 360 20.10 -3.53 -13.02
N GLU A 361 20.70 -3.36 -14.20
CA GLU A 361 21.51 -4.37 -14.86
C GLU A 361 22.73 -4.77 -14.01
N ARG A 362 23.43 -3.78 -13.44
CA ARG A 362 24.52 -4.05 -12.47
C ARG A 362 24.01 -4.80 -11.25
N ALA A 363 22.87 -4.41 -10.70
CA ALA A 363 22.27 -5.09 -9.56
C ALA A 363 21.89 -6.56 -9.87
N PHE A 364 21.36 -6.85 -11.07
CA PHE A 364 21.08 -8.22 -11.51
C PHE A 364 22.36 -9.07 -11.54
N TYR A 365 23.47 -8.51 -12.00
CA TYR A 365 24.75 -9.20 -12.03
C TYR A 365 25.33 -9.43 -10.63
N GLU A 366 25.35 -8.37 -9.80
CA GLU A 366 25.93 -8.42 -8.45
C GLU A 366 25.17 -9.38 -7.54
N ILE A 367 23.84 -9.31 -7.51
CA ILE A 367 23.05 -10.09 -6.55
C ILE A 367 23.14 -11.60 -6.75
N LYS A 368 23.42 -12.07 -7.98
CA LYS A 368 23.64 -13.49 -8.29
C LYS A 368 24.91 -14.05 -7.64
N LYS A 369 25.87 -13.18 -7.32
CA LYS A 369 27.15 -13.54 -6.69
C LYS A 369 27.14 -13.37 -5.18
N MET A 370 26.07 -12.79 -4.64
CA MET A 370 25.94 -12.50 -3.23
C MET A 370 25.26 -13.65 -2.50
N THR A 371 25.67 -13.86 -1.26
CA THR A 371 25.00 -14.75 -0.32
C THR A 371 24.38 -13.91 0.79
N PHE A 372 23.18 -14.30 1.23
CA PHE A 372 22.44 -13.61 2.27
C PHE A 372 22.12 -14.61 3.37
N SER A 373 22.15 -14.17 4.63
CA SER A 373 21.77 -15.00 5.78
C SER A 373 20.25 -15.14 5.83
N PRO A 374 19.67 -16.34 5.58
CA PRO A 374 18.22 -16.55 5.57
C PRO A 374 17.58 -16.14 6.91
N SER A 375 18.24 -16.52 8.02
CA SER A 375 17.79 -16.22 9.37
C SER A 375 17.79 -14.72 9.66
N TYR A 376 18.76 -13.96 9.15
CA TYR A 376 18.79 -12.50 9.28
C TYR A 376 17.63 -11.84 8.52
N LEU A 377 17.43 -12.20 7.24
CA LEU A 377 16.34 -11.66 6.42
C LEU A 377 14.99 -11.87 7.11
N ARG A 378 14.77 -13.09 7.58
CA ARG A 378 13.53 -13.46 8.25
C ARG A 378 13.36 -12.77 9.60
N LYS A 379 14.41 -12.69 10.43
CA LYS A 379 14.38 -11.98 11.72
C LYS A 379 13.99 -10.52 11.53
N LEU A 380 14.54 -9.86 10.51
CA LEU A 380 14.18 -8.49 10.17
C LEU A 380 12.70 -8.38 9.77
N ALA A 381 12.21 -9.25 8.90
CA ALA A 381 10.80 -9.25 8.51
C ALA A 381 9.83 -9.47 9.68
N LEU A 382 10.19 -10.33 10.63
CA LEU A 382 9.38 -10.59 11.84
C LEU A 382 9.26 -9.37 12.76
N SER A 383 10.15 -8.37 12.67
CA SER A 383 9.98 -7.12 13.43
C SER A 383 8.80 -6.26 12.97
N PHE A 384 8.19 -6.60 11.82
CA PHE A 384 6.99 -5.96 11.26
C PHE A 384 5.74 -6.81 11.46
N SER A 385 5.75 -7.75 12.41
CA SER A 385 4.61 -8.66 12.59
C SER A 385 3.32 -7.92 12.96
N PRO A 386 2.14 -8.47 12.62
CA PRO A 386 0.87 -7.89 12.99
C PRO A 386 0.72 -7.62 14.50
N GLU A 387 1.32 -8.45 15.35
CA GLU A 387 1.27 -8.31 16.81
C GLU A 387 2.04 -7.07 17.29
N ILE A 388 3.24 -6.83 16.73
CA ILE A 388 4.04 -5.63 17.04
C ILE A 388 3.29 -4.38 16.57
N TYR A 389 2.76 -4.41 15.35
CA TYR A 389 1.95 -3.32 14.80
C TYR A 389 0.75 -2.98 15.69
N LYS A 390 -0.07 -3.99 16.04
CA LYS A 390 -1.26 -3.81 16.90
C LYS A 390 -0.87 -3.21 18.25
N ARG A 391 0.20 -3.71 18.88
CA ARG A 391 0.68 -3.18 20.17
C ARG A 391 1.11 -1.71 20.08
N ARG A 392 1.92 -1.34 19.07
CA ARG A 392 2.37 0.04 18.87
C ARG A 392 1.20 0.98 18.57
N MET A 393 0.32 0.58 17.66
CA MET A 393 -0.86 1.36 17.29
C MET A 393 -1.79 1.58 18.49
N GLN A 394 -2.08 0.54 19.25
CA GLN A 394 -2.91 0.63 20.46
C GLN A 394 -2.30 1.59 21.48
N LYS A 395 -1.01 1.46 21.74
CA LYS A 395 -0.29 2.32 22.68
C LYS A 395 -0.39 3.79 22.26
N ILE A 396 -0.03 4.11 21.02
CA ILE A 396 -0.05 5.50 20.53
C ILE A 396 -1.46 6.09 20.64
N VAL A 397 -2.50 5.37 20.19
CA VAL A 397 -3.89 5.85 20.23
C VAL A 397 -4.33 6.18 21.67
N TYR A 398 -4.04 5.31 22.64
CA TYR A 398 -4.47 5.53 24.02
C TYR A 398 -3.61 6.56 24.76
N ASP A 399 -2.32 6.67 24.44
CA ASP A 399 -1.45 7.70 25.01
C ASP A 399 -1.95 9.10 24.60
N VAL A 400 -2.21 9.34 23.31
CA VAL A 400 -2.69 10.65 22.84
C VAL A 400 -4.12 10.93 23.29
N TRP A 401 -4.96 9.89 23.46
CA TRP A 401 -6.27 10.03 24.08
C TRP A 401 -6.20 10.48 25.54
N ALA A 402 -5.27 9.95 26.32
CA ALA A 402 -5.08 10.39 27.70
C ALA A 402 -4.66 11.87 27.77
N ILE A 403 -3.77 12.30 26.87
CA ILE A 403 -3.36 13.71 26.75
C ILE A 403 -4.57 14.59 26.38
N HIS A 404 -5.34 14.20 25.36
CA HIS A 404 -6.54 14.92 24.90
C HIS A 404 -7.57 15.13 26.03
N LYS A 405 -7.85 14.06 26.79
CA LYS A 405 -8.78 14.13 27.93
C LYS A 405 -8.31 15.05 29.05
N ASN A 406 -7.00 15.13 29.29
CA ASN A 406 -6.46 15.96 30.35
C ASN A 406 -6.41 17.44 29.96
N GLY A 407 -6.16 17.77 28.68
CA GLY A 407 -6.23 19.14 28.17
C GLY A 407 -7.60 19.78 28.44
N HIS A 408 -8.68 19.06 28.12
CA HIS A 408 -10.04 19.57 28.35
C HIS A 408 -10.49 19.64 29.82
N LYS A 409 -9.77 19.02 30.75
CA LYS A 409 -10.06 19.15 32.18
C LYS A 409 -9.50 20.43 32.78
N ASN A 410 -8.50 21.05 32.15
CA ASN A 410 -7.87 22.27 32.63
C ASN A 410 -8.50 23.55 32.03
N ASP A 411 -9.30 23.42 30.96
CA ASP A 411 -10.07 24.51 30.32
C ASP A 411 -11.50 24.66 30.87
N LYS A 412 -11.88 23.87 31.87
CA LYS A 412 -13.16 23.96 32.60
C LYS A 412 -12.89 24.32 34.04
#